data_AF-A0A0B3WUE8-F1
#
_entry.id   AF-A0A0B3WUE8-F1
#
_cell.length_a   1.000
_cell.length_b   1.000
_cell.length_c   1.000
_cell.angle_alpha   90.00
_cell.angle_beta   90.00
_cell.angle_gamma   90.00
#
_symmetry.space_group_name_H-M   'P 1'
#
loop_
_entity.id
_entity.type
_entity.pdbx_description
1 polymer ?
#
loop_
_entity_poly.entity_id
_entity_poly.type
_entity_poly.pdbx_seq_one_letter_code
_entity_poly.pdbx_strand_id
1 'polypeptide(L)'
;VYIDSDKYNLEDIEKYLPNKVTIKSNNLDNNTVSIDSNLPISRNLNIDGYKSEVNLNLPLDRYKFKFDINAYENIDLNEFLQSDFDNEEEYNLKEFKKTINKDLKNEYKVNVHAANIYFD
;
A
#
# COMPACT_ATOMS: atom_id res chain seq x y z
N VAL A 1 -2.16 -14.33 -17.62
CA VAL A 1 -3.07 -15.21 -16.88
C VAL A 1 -4.36 -14.44 -16.69
N TYR A 2 -5.46 -14.86 -17.33
CA TYR A 2 -6.78 -14.30 -17.12
C TYR A 2 -7.47 -15.13 -16.03
N ILE A 3 -7.90 -14.50 -14.95
CA ILE A 3 -8.72 -15.15 -13.92
C ILE A 3 -10.17 -14.77 -14.22
N ASP A 4 -10.95 -15.76 -14.61
CA ASP A 4 -12.39 -15.66 -14.88
C ASP A 4 -13.12 -15.43 -13.55
N SER A 5 -13.86 -14.32 -13.44
CA SER A 5 -14.41 -13.79 -12.17
C SER A 5 -15.47 -14.68 -11.51
N ASP A 6 -16.05 -15.62 -12.27
CA ASP A 6 -17.25 -16.33 -11.84
C ASP A 6 -16.96 -17.71 -11.21
N LYS A 7 -15.69 -18.11 -11.13
CA LYS A 7 -15.29 -19.46 -10.69
C LYS A 7 -14.65 -19.56 -9.31
N TYR A 8 -14.23 -18.45 -8.73
CA TYR A 8 -13.56 -18.41 -7.44
C TYR A 8 -14.17 -17.30 -6.58
N ASN A 9 -14.74 -17.65 -5.42
CA ASN A 9 -15.11 -16.65 -4.43
C ASN A 9 -13.86 -15.85 -4.03
N LEU A 10 -13.99 -14.55 -3.79
CA LEU A 10 -12.88 -13.70 -3.31
C LEU A 10 -12.17 -14.33 -2.10
N GLU A 11 -12.94 -14.93 -1.19
CA GLU A 11 -12.43 -15.69 -0.03
C GLU A 11 -11.51 -16.88 -0.42
N ASP A 12 -11.78 -17.52 -1.57
CA ASP A 12 -10.97 -18.62 -2.09
C ASP A 12 -9.66 -18.15 -2.71
N ILE A 13 -9.56 -16.90 -3.18
CA ILE A 13 -8.31 -16.35 -3.71
C ILE A 13 -7.44 -15.81 -2.56
N GLU A 14 -8.05 -15.22 -1.54
CA GLU A 14 -7.36 -14.71 -0.35
C GLU A 14 -6.56 -15.79 0.41
N LYS A 15 -7.00 -17.05 0.37
CA LYS A 15 -6.28 -18.17 1.00
C LYS A 15 -4.91 -18.44 0.36
N TYR A 16 -4.72 -18.02 -0.89
CA TYR A 16 -3.46 -18.16 -1.61
C TYR A 16 -2.54 -16.95 -1.47
N LEU A 17 -3.02 -15.86 -0.84
CA LEU A 17 -2.17 -14.72 -0.59
C LEU A 17 -1.03 -15.11 0.35
N PRO A 18 0.22 -14.76 0.00
CA PRO A 18 1.34 -15.03 0.87
C PRO A 18 1.17 -14.30 2.20
N ASN A 19 1.63 -14.94 3.28
CA ASN A 19 1.60 -14.33 4.61
C ASN A 19 2.49 -13.09 4.71
N LYS A 20 3.60 -13.06 3.96
CA LYS A 20 4.56 -11.97 3.95
C LYS A 20 5.20 -11.84 2.58
N VAL A 21 5.28 -10.62 2.08
CA VAL A 21 6.12 -10.25 0.93
C VAL A 21 7.06 -9.14 1.38
N THR A 22 8.32 -9.22 0.95
CA THR A 22 9.30 -8.18 1.22
C THR A 22 9.99 -7.79 -0.06
N ILE A 23 9.90 -6.51 -0.40
CA ILE A 23 10.53 -5.91 -1.56
C ILE A 23 11.65 -5.01 -1.05
N LYS A 24 12.84 -5.17 -1.61
CA LYS A 24 14.00 -4.34 -1.29
C LYS A 24 14.49 -3.70 -2.58
N SER A 25 14.47 -2.38 -2.65
CA SER A 25 15.05 -1.60 -3.73
C SER A 25 16.17 -0.74 -3.15
N ASN A 26 17.37 -1.31 -3.09
CA ASN A 26 18.55 -0.70 -2.47
C ASN A 26 19.59 -0.32 -3.52
N ASN A 27 19.14 0.19 -4.66
CA ASN A 27 20.04 0.64 -5.70
C ASN A 27 20.52 2.07 -5.41
N LEU A 28 21.74 2.40 -5.82
CA LEU A 28 22.29 3.75 -5.61
C LEU A 28 21.66 4.79 -6.55
N ASP A 29 21.07 4.32 -7.65
CA ASP A 29 20.35 5.12 -8.63
C ASP A 29 18.88 5.24 -8.26
N ASN A 30 18.23 6.33 -8.71
CA ASN A 30 16.79 6.53 -8.56
C ASN A 30 16.05 5.34 -9.19
N ASN A 31 15.26 4.65 -8.38
CA ASN A 31 14.55 3.45 -8.78
C ASN A 31 13.09 3.54 -8.32
N THR A 32 12.19 2.89 -9.03
CA THR A 32 10.76 2.94 -8.73
C THR A 32 10.25 1.54 -8.41
N VAL A 33 9.50 1.40 -7.32
CA VAL A 33 8.72 0.21 -6.98
C VAL A 33 7.25 0.54 -7.19
N SER A 34 6.62 -0.06 -8.19
CA SER A 34 5.19 0.13 -8.44
C SER A 34 4.41 -1.12 -8.07
N ILE A 35 3.41 -0.98 -7.21
CA ILE A 35 2.44 -2.01 -6.86
C ILE A 35 1.10 -1.59 -7.41
N ASP A 36 0.59 -2.35 -8.37
CA ASP A 36 -0.73 -2.19 -8.93
C ASP A 36 -1.48 -3.51 -8.80
N SER A 37 -2.55 -3.52 -8.01
CA SER A 37 -3.34 -4.73 -7.82
C SER A 37 -4.76 -4.46 -7.36
N ASN A 38 -5.68 -5.26 -7.90
CA ASN A 38 -7.07 -5.31 -7.44
C ASN A 38 -7.27 -6.22 -6.19
N LEU A 39 -6.19 -6.85 -5.71
CA LEU A 39 -6.16 -7.68 -4.51
C LEU A 39 -4.98 -7.27 -3.62
N PRO A 40 -5.03 -7.49 -2.30
CA PRO A 40 -3.86 -7.29 -1.45
C PRO A 40 -2.73 -8.24 -1.89
N ILE A 41 -1.51 -7.73 -2.04
CA ILE A 41 -0.35 -8.54 -2.50
C ILE A 41 0.01 -9.64 -1.48
N SER A 42 -0.15 -9.35 -0.19
CA SER A 42 0.16 -10.26 0.91
C SER A 42 -0.52 -9.78 2.19
N ARG A 43 -0.62 -10.64 3.21
CA ARG A 43 -1.11 -10.22 4.53
C ARG A 43 -0.19 -9.22 5.22
N ASN A 44 1.10 -9.24 4.90
CA ASN A 44 2.11 -8.34 5.43
C ASN A 44 3.12 -7.97 4.33
N LEU A 45 2.84 -6.85 3.67
CA LEU A 45 3.72 -6.26 2.67
C LEU A 45 4.74 -5.36 3.38
N ASN A 46 6.01 -5.55 3.06
CA ASN A 46 7.09 -4.69 3.51
C ASN A 46 7.92 -4.21 2.33
N ILE A 47 8.01 -2.90 2.12
CA ILE A 47 8.84 -2.31 1.06
C ILE A 47 9.92 -1.46 1.73
N ASP A 48 11.17 -1.78 1.44
CA ASP A 48 12.35 -1.03 1.85
C ASP A 48 13.03 -0.51 0.59
N GLY A 49 12.75 0.75 0.25
CA GLY A 49 13.15 1.41 -0.99
C GLY A 49 14.12 2.56 -0.71
N TYR A 50 15.35 2.26 -0.31
CA TYR A 50 16.36 3.30 -0.06
C TYR A 50 16.50 4.21 -1.28
N LYS A 51 16.26 5.51 -1.10
CA LYS A 51 16.24 6.54 -2.16
C LYS A 51 15.31 6.25 -3.35
N SER A 52 14.39 5.30 -3.21
CA SER A 52 13.47 4.89 -4.27
C SER A 52 12.14 5.60 -4.14
N GLU A 53 11.43 5.70 -5.26
CA GLU A 53 10.02 6.07 -5.32
C GLU A 53 9.16 4.81 -5.18
N VAL A 54 8.06 4.88 -4.44
CA VAL A 54 7.12 3.77 -4.27
C VAL A 54 5.72 4.23 -4.67
N ASN A 55 5.14 3.59 -5.68
CA ASN A 55 3.78 3.85 -6.12
C ASN A 55 2.88 2.70 -5.66
N LEU A 56 1.78 3.04 -4.99
CA LEU A 56 0.85 2.11 -4.37
C LEU A 56 -0.57 2.35 -4.92
N ASN A 57 -0.95 1.56 -5.91
CA ASN A 57 -2.35 1.40 -6.31
C ASN A 57 -2.91 0.13 -5.65
N LEU A 58 -3.60 0.32 -4.53
CA LEU A 58 -4.14 -0.76 -3.70
C LEU A 58 -5.68 -0.70 -3.68
N PRO A 59 -6.38 -1.82 -3.45
CA PRO A 59 -7.84 -1.87 -3.44
C PRO A 59 -8.41 -1.32 -2.11
N LEU A 60 -8.24 -0.02 -1.87
CA LEU A 60 -8.48 0.65 -0.59
C LEU A 60 -9.93 0.63 -0.12
N ASP A 61 -10.90 0.44 -1.01
CA ASP A 61 -12.35 0.41 -0.72
C ASP A 61 -12.83 -0.97 -0.24
N ARG A 62 -12.09 -2.04 -0.52
CA ARG A 62 -12.54 -3.43 -0.34
C ARG A 62 -11.96 -4.13 0.88
N TYR A 63 -10.86 -3.61 1.44
CA TYR A 63 -10.07 -4.32 2.44
C TYR A 63 -9.69 -3.42 3.61
N LYS A 64 -9.57 -4.02 4.79
CA LYS A 64 -9.00 -3.34 5.95
C LYS A 64 -7.48 -3.31 5.81
N PHE A 65 -6.94 -2.12 5.61
CA PHE A 65 -5.49 -1.91 5.58
C PHE A 65 -5.01 -1.24 6.86
N LYS A 66 -3.88 -1.72 7.35
CA LYS A 66 -3.10 -1.09 8.40
C LYS A 66 -1.76 -0.63 7.82
N PHE A 67 -1.62 0.67 7.68
CA PHE A 67 -0.45 1.34 7.12
C PHE A 67 0.51 1.78 8.23
N ASP A 68 1.79 1.52 8.02
CA ASP A 68 2.91 2.11 8.73
C ASP A 68 3.95 2.56 7.69
N ILE A 69 3.82 3.80 7.25
CA ILE A 69 4.55 4.34 6.10
C ILE A 69 5.39 5.53 6.54
N ASN A 70 6.65 5.52 6.15
CA ASN A 70 7.60 6.58 6.47
C ASN A 70 8.41 6.95 5.21
N ALA A 71 8.30 8.19 4.75
CA ALA A 71 9.03 8.73 3.61
C ALA A 71 10.16 9.68 4.08
N TYR A 72 11.28 9.68 3.36
CA TYR A 72 12.35 10.65 3.60
C TYR A 72 11.99 12.05 3.08
N GLU A 73 11.30 12.10 1.94
CA GLU A 73 10.96 13.32 1.21
C GLU A 73 9.47 13.63 1.36
N ASN A 74 8.60 12.87 0.69
CA ASN A 74 7.16 13.11 0.70
C ASN A 74 6.31 11.83 0.60
N ILE A 75 5.11 11.89 1.17
CA ILE A 75 3.99 10.97 0.95
C ILE A 75 2.88 11.77 0.27
N ASP A 76 2.47 11.31 -0.90
CA ASP A 76 1.31 11.82 -1.63
C ASP A 76 0.15 10.84 -1.45
N LEU A 77 -0.94 11.29 -0.85
CA LEU A 77 -2.12 10.46 -0.58
C LEU A 77 -3.14 10.65 -1.71
N ASN A 78 -3.85 9.61 -2.11
CA ASN A 78 -4.98 9.75 -3.03
C ASN A 78 -6.22 10.32 -2.32
N GLU A 79 -7.21 10.74 -3.11
CA GLU A 79 -8.47 11.34 -2.62
C GLU A 79 -9.17 10.50 -1.55
N PHE A 80 -9.13 9.16 -1.69
CA PHE A 80 -9.74 8.23 -0.73
C PHE A 80 -9.10 8.33 0.66
N LEU A 81 -7.77 8.51 0.72
CA LEU A 81 -7.06 8.62 2.00
C LEU A 81 -7.08 10.05 2.55
N GLN A 82 -7.15 11.05 1.67
CA GLN A 82 -7.23 12.47 2.01
C GLN A 82 -8.56 12.86 2.65
N SER A 83 -9.68 12.17 2.34
CA SER A 83 -11.03 12.55 2.81
C SER A 83 -11.19 12.65 4.34
N ASP A 84 -10.26 12.06 5.08
CA ASP A 84 -10.24 12.03 6.54
C ASP A 84 -9.21 13.00 7.16
N PHE A 85 -8.44 13.73 6.35
CA PHE A 85 -7.53 14.78 6.81
C PHE A 85 -8.25 16.12 6.67
N ASP A 86 -8.54 16.76 7.80
CA ASP A 86 -9.03 18.15 7.79
C ASP A 86 -7.93 19.04 7.19
N ASN A 87 -8.32 19.75 6.13
CA ASN A 87 -7.49 20.58 5.26
C ASN A 87 -6.40 21.41 5.97
N GLU A 88 -5.26 21.57 5.29
CA GLU A 88 -4.31 22.73 5.27
C GLU A 88 -2.82 22.49 5.64
N GLU A 89 -2.37 21.31 6.09
CA GLU A 89 -0.93 21.09 6.40
C GLU A 89 -0.19 20.18 5.39
N GLU A 90 -0.58 20.19 4.12
CA GLU A 90 -0.18 19.20 3.12
C GLU A 90 1.12 19.51 2.34
N TYR A 91 2.10 20.16 2.97
CA TYR A 91 3.42 20.29 2.34
C TYR A 91 4.43 19.45 3.13
N ASN A 92 4.77 18.28 2.57
CA ASN A 92 5.77 17.31 3.05
C ASN A 92 5.30 16.34 4.14
N LEU A 93 4.21 15.58 3.88
CA LEU A 93 3.84 14.47 4.75
C LEU A 93 4.98 13.43 4.75
N LYS A 94 5.55 13.12 5.91
CA LYS A 94 6.64 12.13 6.03
C LYS A 94 6.25 10.84 6.71
N GLU A 95 5.15 10.85 7.46
CA GLU A 95 4.64 9.67 8.14
C GLU A 95 3.15 9.50 7.87
N PHE A 96 2.75 8.28 7.53
CA PHE A 96 1.35 7.90 7.39
C PHE A 96 1.11 6.60 8.14
N LYS A 97 0.50 6.72 9.32
CA LYS A 97 0.15 5.60 10.22
C LYS A 97 -1.34 5.60 10.45
N LYS A 98 -2.05 4.68 9.80
CA LYS A 98 -3.51 4.64 9.85
C LYS A 98 -4.05 3.25 9.61
N THR A 99 -5.24 2.99 10.15
CA THR A 99 -6.04 1.82 9.79
C THR A 99 -7.35 2.28 9.17
N ILE A 100 -7.60 1.86 7.94
CA ILE A 100 -8.82 2.17 7.17
C ILE A 100 -9.77 0.97 7.15
N ASN A 101 -11.06 1.19 6.86
CA ASN A 101 -12.12 0.18 6.82
C ASN A 101 -12.13 -0.75 8.04
N LYS A 102 -12.11 -0.15 9.23
CA LYS A 102 -11.92 -0.86 10.51
C LYS A 102 -12.96 -1.95 10.77
N ASP A 103 -14.14 -1.84 10.17
CA ASP A 103 -15.26 -2.76 10.31
C ASP A 103 -15.09 -4.06 9.49
N LEU A 104 -14.16 -4.11 8.54
CA LEU A 104 -13.88 -5.32 7.77
C LEU A 104 -13.01 -6.31 8.57
N LYS A 105 -13.25 -7.61 8.36
CA LYS A 105 -12.67 -8.69 9.17
C LYS A 105 -11.17 -8.92 8.91
N ASN A 106 -10.77 -9.01 7.64
CA ASN A 106 -9.41 -9.39 7.26
C ASN A 106 -8.52 -8.14 7.16
N GLU A 107 -7.49 -8.05 8.03
CA GLU A 107 -6.54 -6.94 8.06
C GLU A 107 -5.27 -7.26 7.26
N TYR A 108 -4.90 -6.33 6.38
CA TYR A 108 -3.69 -6.38 5.54
C TYR A 108 -2.73 -5.29 5.96
N LYS A 109 -1.50 -5.68 6.29
CA LYS A 109 -0.47 -4.76 6.79
C LYS A 109 0.44 -4.32 5.66
N VAL A 110 0.67 -3.02 5.56
CA VAL A 110 1.53 -2.41 4.55
C VAL A 110 2.52 -1.51 5.28
N ASN A 111 3.80 -1.90 5.22
CA ASN A 111 4.89 -1.15 5.80
C ASN A 111 5.80 -0.68 4.66
N VAL A 112 6.05 0.62 4.58
CA VAL A 112 6.88 1.19 3.51
C VAL A 112 7.87 2.18 4.09
N HIS A 113 9.12 2.04 3.68
CA HIS A 113 10.16 3.02 3.92
C HIS A 113 10.83 3.39 2.61
N ALA A 114 10.72 4.65 2.16
CA ALA A 114 11.23 5.08 0.85
C ALA A 114 11.49 6.59 0.78
N ALA A 115 12.00 7.09 -0.35
CA ALA A 115 12.18 8.54 -0.53
C ALA A 115 10.86 9.25 -0.74
N ASN A 116 10.16 8.91 -1.82
CA ASN A 116 8.82 9.41 -2.12
C ASN A 116 7.86 8.24 -2.22
N ILE A 117 6.64 8.45 -1.73
CA ILE A 117 5.60 7.43 -1.70
C ILE A 117 4.33 8.04 -2.24
N TYR A 118 3.74 7.43 -3.26
CA TYR A 118 2.56 7.91 -3.95
C TYR A 118 1.47 6.85 -3.82
N PHE A 119 0.30 7.27 -3.34
CA PHE A 119 -0.92 6.50 -3.47
C PHE A 119 -1.63 6.96 -4.73
N ASP A 120 -1.80 6.03 -5.67
CA ASP A 120 -2.51 6.28 -6.94
C ASP A 120 -4.01 5.95 -6.83
#